data_AF-A0A511X8B6-F1
#
_entry.id   AF-A0A511X8B6-F1
#
_cell.length_a   1.000
_cell.length_b   1.000
_cell.length_c   1.000
_cell.angle_alpha   90.00
_cell.angle_beta   90.00
_cell.angle_gamma   90.00
#
_symmetry.space_group_name_H-M   'P 1'
#
loop_
_entity.id
_entity.type
_entity.pdbx_description
1 polymer ?
#
loop_
_entity_poly.entity_id
_entity_poly.type
_entity_poly.pdbx_seq_one_letter_code
_entity_poly.pdbx_strand_id
1 'polypeptide(L)'
;MSLEDTVKRLGLSGVDTEIRRALSQVETDPHAAAQYAANVLEATLKAYLEKKKETFNSNDTLSDLWKTASGLIGLRPVDWDNKDLKKIASGLNNIVDGIMHLRNKKSTAHGRSEEEIRNFVIKPRHARLAIHSAHTVSAYILELM
;
A
#
# COMPACT_ATOMS: atom_id res chain seq x y z
N MET A 1 -12.76 -1.37 14.05
CA MET A 1 -13.16 -0.13 13.34
C MET A 1 -12.71 -0.25 11.91
N SER A 2 -13.52 0.14 10.91
CA SER A 2 -13.11 0.01 9.50
C SER A 2 -12.06 1.07 9.14
N LEU A 3 -11.29 0.85 8.06
CA LEU A 3 -10.35 1.85 7.55
C LEU A 3 -11.06 3.18 7.22
N GLU A 4 -12.24 3.10 6.60
CA GLU A 4 -13.03 4.28 6.24
C GLU A 4 -13.45 5.08 7.48
N ASP A 5 -13.86 4.40 8.55
CA ASP A 5 -14.21 5.05 9.82
C ASP A 5 -12.99 5.76 10.43
N THR A 6 -11.82 5.08 10.44
CA THR A 6 -10.57 5.64 10.95
C THR A 6 -10.16 6.89 10.15
N VAL A 7 -10.19 6.81 8.82
CA VAL A 7 -9.82 7.90 7.91
C VAL A 7 -10.73 9.11 8.10
N LYS A 8 -12.05 8.90 8.20
CA LYS A 8 -13.02 9.98 8.47
C LYS A 8 -12.79 10.61 9.84
N ARG A 9 -12.61 9.80 10.88
CA ARG A 9 -12.39 10.27 12.25
C ARG A 9 -11.11 11.09 12.37
N LEU A 10 -10.06 10.71 11.67
CA LEU A 10 -8.76 11.39 11.69
C LEU A 10 -8.66 12.53 10.66
N GLY A 11 -9.68 12.75 9.83
CA GLY A 11 -9.69 13.82 8.82
C GLY A 11 -8.68 13.61 7.69
N LEU A 12 -8.32 12.37 7.36
CA LEU A 12 -7.27 12.04 6.39
C LEU A 12 -7.78 12.05 4.94
N SER A 13 -8.16 13.24 4.45
CA SER A 13 -8.76 13.42 3.11
C SER A 13 -7.90 12.89 1.96
N GLY A 14 -6.57 12.97 2.07
CA GLY A 14 -5.65 12.40 1.09
C GLY A 14 -5.77 10.88 0.97
N VAL A 15 -5.90 10.18 2.10
CA VAL A 15 -6.09 8.72 2.12
C VAL A 15 -7.46 8.35 1.56
N ASP A 16 -8.54 9.03 1.96
CA ASP A 16 -9.89 8.80 1.43
C ASP A 16 -9.95 9.00 -0.10
N THR A 17 -9.29 10.04 -0.60
CA THR A 17 -9.24 10.36 -2.04
C THR A 17 -8.58 9.23 -2.83
N GLU A 18 -7.42 8.73 -2.39
CA GLU A 18 -6.72 7.66 -3.08
C GLU A 18 -7.48 6.33 -3.01
N ILE A 19 -8.17 6.04 -1.90
CA ILE A 19 -9.04 4.87 -1.77
C ILE A 19 -10.17 4.92 -2.81
N ARG A 20 -10.90 6.03 -2.88
CA ARG A 20 -12.00 6.21 -3.84
C ARG A 20 -11.51 6.12 -5.26
N ARG A 21 -10.36 6.75 -5.55
CA ARG A 21 -9.74 6.72 -6.87
C ARG A 21 -9.39 5.29 -7.29
N ALA A 22 -8.75 4.53 -6.41
CA ALA A 22 -8.39 3.14 -6.69
C ALA A 22 -9.62 2.28 -6.99
N LEU A 23 -10.66 2.37 -6.15
CA LEU A 23 -11.90 1.62 -6.31
C LEU A 23 -12.66 1.97 -7.59
N SER A 24 -12.67 3.25 -7.99
CA SER A 24 -13.37 3.72 -9.20
C SER A 24 -12.84 3.10 -10.50
N GLN A 25 -11.57 2.66 -10.52
CA GLN A 25 -10.92 2.11 -11.70
C GLN A 25 -11.01 0.59 -11.80
N VAL A 26 -11.51 -0.09 -10.78
CA VAL A 26 -11.42 -1.56 -10.67
C VAL A 26 -12.00 -2.29 -11.88
N GLU A 27 -13.12 -1.81 -12.42
CA GLU A 27 -13.79 -2.42 -13.57
C GLU A 27 -13.30 -1.86 -14.91
N THR A 28 -12.91 -0.59 -14.95
CA THR A 28 -12.58 0.14 -16.20
C THR A 28 -11.10 0.04 -16.58
N ASP A 29 -10.21 0.13 -15.59
CA ASP A 29 -8.76 -0.02 -15.74
C ASP A 29 -8.19 -0.73 -14.49
N PRO A 30 -8.31 -2.08 -14.42
CA PRO A 30 -7.80 -2.86 -13.30
C PRO A 30 -6.30 -2.69 -13.06
N HIS A 31 -5.54 -2.39 -14.12
CA HIS A 31 -4.12 -2.10 -14.00
C HIS A 31 -3.88 -0.81 -13.24
N ALA A 32 -4.53 0.29 -13.62
CA ALA A 32 -4.45 1.55 -12.88
C ALA A 32 -4.96 1.38 -11.45
N ALA A 33 -6.06 0.67 -11.24
CA ALA A 33 -6.60 0.37 -9.91
C ALA A 33 -5.55 -0.34 -9.01
N ALA A 34 -4.85 -1.35 -9.54
CA ALA A 34 -3.79 -2.05 -8.81
C ALA A 34 -2.58 -1.14 -8.50
N GLN A 35 -2.26 -0.18 -9.37
CA GLN A 35 -1.21 0.81 -9.09
C GLN A 35 -1.63 1.80 -8.00
N TYR A 36 -2.91 2.22 -7.99
CA TYR A 36 -3.42 3.13 -6.98
C TYR A 36 -3.44 2.52 -5.56
N ALA A 37 -3.36 1.19 -5.42
CA ALA A 37 -3.09 0.56 -4.12
C ALA A 37 -1.77 1.07 -3.48
N ALA A 38 -0.75 1.34 -4.29
CA ALA A 38 0.51 1.91 -3.81
C ALA A 38 0.34 3.36 -3.34
N ASN A 39 -0.53 4.14 -4.00
CA ASN A 39 -0.83 5.52 -3.59
C ASN A 39 -1.57 5.56 -2.24
N VAL A 40 -2.47 4.61 -1.99
CA VAL A 40 -3.14 4.48 -0.69
C VAL A 40 -2.13 4.25 0.43
N LEU A 41 -1.16 3.34 0.21
CA LEU A 41 -0.07 3.12 1.15
C LEU A 41 0.78 4.38 1.33
N GLU A 42 1.15 5.07 0.23
CA GLU A 42 1.97 6.28 0.29
C GLU A 42 1.29 7.40 1.09
N ALA A 43 0.00 7.66 0.82
CA ALA A 43 -0.79 8.66 1.55
C ALA A 43 -0.90 8.30 3.03
N THR A 44 -1.09 7.01 3.34
CA THR A 44 -1.19 6.54 4.74
C THR A 44 0.15 6.69 5.49
N LEU A 45 1.26 6.33 4.85
CA LEU A 45 2.59 6.43 5.44
C LEU A 45 2.97 7.90 5.67
N LYS A 46 2.71 8.78 4.70
CA LYS A 46 2.93 10.23 4.86
C LYS A 46 2.13 10.78 6.03
N ALA A 47 0.84 10.47 6.12
CA ALA A 47 0.01 10.88 7.24
C ALA A 47 0.56 10.38 8.60
N TYR A 48 1.05 9.13 8.66
CA TYR A 48 1.65 8.56 9.86
C TYR A 48 2.94 9.30 10.26
N LEU A 49 3.85 9.51 9.31
CA LEU A 49 5.12 10.20 9.57
C LEU A 49 4.91 11.65 10.00
N GLU A 50 3.99 12.37 9.36
CA GLU A 50 3.57 13.72 9.76
C GLU A 50 3.06 13.73 11.20
N LYS A 51 2.21 12.76 11.57
CA LYS A 51 1.68 12.63 12.93
C LYS A 51 2.78 12.38 13.97
N LYS A 52 3.79 11.57 13.63
CA LYS A 52 4.95 11.30 14.47
C LYS A 52 6.02 12.40 14.42
N LYS A 53 5.81 13.46 13.63
CA LYS A 53 6.77 14.56 13.38
C LYS A 53 8.10 14.06 12.81
N GLU A 54 8.06 12.96 12.06
CA GLU A 54 9.21 12.44 11.34
C GLU A 54 9.33 13.12 9.97
N THR A 55 10.53 13.55 9.59
CA THR A 55 10.77 14.19 8.30
C THR A 55 10.95 13.16 7.19
N PHE A 56 10.36 13.42 6.02
CA PHE A 56 10.61 12.69 4.78
C PHE A 56 10.75 13.68 3.63
N ASN A 57 11.44 13.29 2.55
CA ASN A 57 11.60 14.14 1.38
C ASN A 57 10.42 13.98 0.42
N SER A 58 10.13 15.02 -0.37
CA SER A 58 9.11 14.96 -1.42
C SER A 58 9.39 13.88 -2.47
N ASN A 59 10.66 13.50 -2.63
CA ASN A 59 11.13 12.53 -3.62
C ASN A 59 11.31 11.12 -3.05
N ASP A 60 11.03 10.92 -1.76
CA ASP A 60 11.13 9.60 -1.14
C ASP A 60 10.16 8.63 -1.81
N THR A 61 10.66 7.45 -2.15
CA THR A 61 9.84 6.41 -2.76
C THR A 61 8.94 5.74 -1.72
N LEU A 62 7.95 4.97 -2.17
CA LEU A 62 7.14 4.16 -1.26
C LEU A 62 8.01 3.23 -0.40
N SER A 63 9.10 2.71 -0.95
CA SER A 63 10.07 1.86 -0.22
C SER A 63 10.75 2.63 0.92
N ASP A 64 11.18 3.87 0.64
CA ASP A 64 11.83 4.72 1.63
C ASP A 64 10.88 5.06 2.77
N LEU A 65 9.64 5.47 2.44
CA LEU A 65 8.59 5.78 3.41
C LEU A 65 8.23 4.55 4.26
N TRP A 66 8.12 3.38 3.65
CA TRP A 66 7.84 2.13 4.35
C TRP A 66 8.95 1.76 5.32
N LYS A 67 10.20 1.87 4.89
CA LYS A 67 11.37 1.56 5.73
C LYS A 67 11.41 2.44 6.98
N THR A 68 11.17 3.74 6.83
CA THR A 68 11.13 4.68 7.95
C THR A 68 9.95 4.40 8.87
N ALA A 69 8.73 4.32 8.32
CA ALA A 69 7.53 4.11 9.12
C ALA A 69 7.54 2.76 9.84
N SER A 70 7.88 1.66 9.17
CA SER A 70 7.90 0.32 9.78
C SER A 70 8.92 0.22 10.92
N GLY A 71 10.03 0.95 10.85
CA GLY A 71 10.99 1.09 11.94
C GLY A 71 10.42 1.83 13.15
N LEU A 72 9.69 2.93 12.93
CA LEU A 72 9.03 3.69 14.00
C LEU A 72 7.85 2.94 14.64
N ILE A 73 7.11 2.20 13.83
CA ILE A 73 5.93 1.42 14.26
C ILE A 73 6.37 0.20 15.08
N GLY A 74 7.56 -0.34 14.82
CA GLY A 74 7.97 -1.64 15.33
C GLY A 74 7.29 -2.80 14.58
N LEU A 75 7.09 -2.66 13.27
CA LEU A 75 6.43 -3.66 12.40
C LEU A 75 7.43 -4.58 11.70
N ARG A 76 8.64 -4.72 12.22
CA ARG A 76 9.64 -5.64 11.68
C ARG A 76 9.56 -6.94 12.48
N PRO A 77 9.77 -8.11 11.85
CA PRO A 77 9.75 -9.39 12.57
C PRO A 77 10.73 -9.46 13.75
N VAL A 78 11.80 -8.66 13.75
CA VAL A 78 12.77 -8.57 14.86
C VAL A 78 12.20 -7.86 16.09
N ASP A 79 11.16 -7.03 15.92
CA ASP A 79 10.60 -6.21 17.00
C ASP A 79 9.66 -7.01 17.93
N TRP A 80 9.25 -8.22 17.53
CA TRP A 80 8.24 -9.01 18.23
C TRP A 80 8.83 -10.32 18.76
N ASP A 81 8.35 -10.86 19.87
CA ASP A 81 8.82 -12.16 20.39
C ASP A 81 7.97 -13.34 19.90
N ASN A 82 6.67 -13.11 19.72
CA ASN A 82 5.72 -14.15 19.34
C ASN A 82 5.92 -14.59 17.88
N LYS A 83 6.19 -15.89 17.67
CA LYS A 83 6.45 -16.49 16.34
C LYS A 83 5.33 -16.27 15.31
N ASP A 84 4.07 -16.28 15.75
CA ASP A 84 2.91 -16.19 14.87
C ASP A 84 2.69 -14.73 14.45
N LEU A 85 2.90 -13.80 15.38
CA LEU A 85 2.94 -12.38 15.07
C LEU A 85 4.09 -12.07 14.09
N LYS A 86 5.30 -12.62 14.28
CA LYS A 86 6.41 -12.47 13.31
C LYS A 86 6.00 -12.88 11.90
N LYS A 87 5.28 -13.99 11.77
CA LYS A 87 4.78 -14.48 10.48
C LYS A 87 3.80 -13.50 9.84
N ILE A 88 2.93 -12.88 10.63
CA ILE A 88 2.02 -11.83 10.15
C ILE A 88 2.80 -10.61 9.68
N ALA A 89 3.77 -10.12 10.47
CA ALA A 89 4.62 -8.98 10.09
C ALA A 89 5.38 -9.23 8.78
N SER A 90 5.96 -10.43 8.61
CA SER A 90 6.59 -10.84 7.34
C SER A 90 5.58 -10.85 6.19
N GLY A 91 4.35 -11.31 6.43
CA GLY A 91 3.27 -11.28 5.44
C GLY A 91 2.89 -9.87 5.01
N LEU A 92 2.79 -8.93 5.96
CA LEU A 92 2.51 -7.52 5.65
C LEU A 92 3.63 -6.88 4.83
N ASN A 93 4.90 -7.18 5.16
CA ASN A 93 6.04 -6.73 4.36
C ASN A 93 5.98 -7.26 2.92
N ASN A 94 5.65 -8.55 2.74
CA ASN A 94 5.49 -9.14 1.40
C ASN A 94 4.33 -8.53 0.61
N ILE A 95 3.23 -8.17 1.28
CA ILE A 95 2.10 -7.46 0.66
C ILE A 95 2.55 -6.09 0.15
N VAL A 96 3.23 -5.32 0.99
CA VAL A 96 3.72 -3.98 0.67
C VAL A 96 4.71 -4.03 -0.50
N ASP A 97 5.67 -4.96 -0.46
CA ASP A 97 6.63 -5.19 -1.54
C ASP A 97 5.95 -5.58 -2.87
N GLY A 98 4.98 -6.50 -2.82
CA GLY A 98 4.18 -6.87 -3.98
C GLY A 98 3.44 -5.68 -4.61
N ILE A 99 2.88 -4.80 -3.79
CA ILE A 99 2.20 -3.57 -4.25
C ILE A 99 3.21 -2.58 -4.86
N MET A 100 4.39 -2.40 -4.26
CA MET A 100 5.47 -1.57 -4.85
C MET A 100 5.86 -2.07 -6.24
N HIS A 101 5.98 -3.39 -6.41
CA HIS A 101 6.27 -3.99 -7.71
C HIS A 101 5.16 -3.79 -8.74
N LEU A 102 3.88 -3.83 -8.33
CA LEU A 102 2.75 -3.56 -9.24
C LEU A 102 2.79 -2.11 -9.76
N ARG A 103 3.19 -1.14 -8.94
CA ARG A 103 3.37 0.27 -9.36
C ARG A 103 4.39 0.40 -10.49
N ASN A 104 5.55 -0.23 -10.33
CA ASN A 104 6.70 -0.06 -11.24
C ASN A 104 6.53 -0.76 -12.59
N LYS A 105 5.62 -1.74 -12.72
CA LYS A 105 5.50 -2.56 -13.93
C LYS A 105 4.72 -1.92 -15.10
N LYS A 106 4.17 -0.71 -14.98
CA LYS A 106 3.59 0.02 -16.14
C LYS A 106 4.66 0.75 -16.97
N SER A 107 5.78 1.16 -16.36
CA SER A 107 6.86 1.80 -17.14
C SER A 107 7.59 0.80 -18.05
N THR A 108 7.56 -0.50 -17.72
CA THR A 108 8.17 -1.58 -18.50
C THR A 108 7.24 -2.22 -19.55
N ALA A 109 6.10 -1.58 -19.84
CA ALA A 109 5.15 -2.09 -20.85
C ALA A 109 5.64 -1.92 -22.31
N HIS A 110 6.74 -1.19 -22.53
CA HIS A 110 7.36 -1.07 -23.85
C HIS A 110 8.28 -2.29 -24.09
N GLY A 111 7.90 -3.17 -25.02
CA GLY A 111 8.75 -4.29 -25.47
C GLY A 111 8.45 -5.67 -24.90
N ARG A 112 7.26 -5.92 -24.32
CA ARG A 112 6.88 -7.26 -23.85
C ARG A 112 6.54 -8.20 -24.99
N SER A 113 7.03 -9.43 -24.89
CA SER A 113 6.56 -10.55 -25.71
C SER A 113 5.07 -10.82 -25.48
N GLU A 114 4.41 -11.47 -26.43
CA GLU A 114 2.98 -11.81 -26.27
C GLU A 114 2.72 -12.70 -25.04
N GLU A 115 3.68 -13.54 -24.66
CA GLU A 115 3.59 -14.37 -23.46
C GLU A 115 3.61 -13.53 -22.18
N GLU A 116 4.48 -12.53 -22.11
CA GLU A 116 4.53 -11.60 -20.99
C GLU A 116 3.25 -10.75 -20.90
N ILE A 117 2.66 -10.37 -22.03
CA ILE A 117 1.36 -9.67 -22.05
C ILE A 117 0.25 -10.57 -21.49
N ARG A 118 0.20 -11.85 -21.90
CA ARG A 118 -0.81 -12.81 -21.41
C ARG A 118 -0.68 -13.10 -19.91
N ASN A 119 0.55 -13.25 -19.41
CA ASN A 119 0.81 -13.51 -18.00
C ASN A 119 0.65 -12.27 -17.12
N PHE A 120 0.67 -11.07 -17.70
CA PHE A 120 0.57 -9.82 -16.97
C PHE A 120 -0.86 -9.28 -16.83
N VAL A 121 -1.89 -9.97 -17.32
CA VAL A 121 -3.26 -9.46 -17.28
C VAL A 121 -3.77 -9.31 -15.84
N ILE A 122 -3.84 -8.05 -15.37
CA ILE A 122 -4.51 -7.70 -14.12
C ILE A 122 -6.01 -7.65 -14.41
N LYS A 123 -6.76 -8.51 -13.72
CA LYS A 123 -8.23 -8.56 -13.78
C LYS A 123 -8.83 -7.75 -12.61
N PRO A 124 -10.09 -7.31 -12.67
CA PRO A 124 -10.75 -6.59 -11.58
C PRO A 124 -10.58 -7.24 -10.20
N ARG A 125 -10.63 -8.58 -10.13
CA ARG A 125 -10.39 -9.33 -8.88
C ARG A 125 -8.95 -9.20 -8.34
N HIS A 126 -7.94 -9.11 -9.22
CA HIS A 126 -6.55 -8.91 -8.81
C HIS A 126 -6.34 -7.47 -8.32
N ALA A 127 -6.99 -6.50 -8.97
CA ALA A 127 -7.00 -5.11 -8.51
C ALA A 127 -7.64 -4.97 -7.12
N ARG A 128 -8.82 -5.58 -6.92
CA ARG A 128 -9.46 -5.64 -5.59
C ARG A 128 -8.56 -6.26 -4.54
N LEU A 129 -7.87 -7.37 -4.87
CA LEU A 129 -6.92 -8.00 -3.95
C LEU A 129 -5.81 -7.03 -3.52
N ALA A 130 -5.21 -6.31 -4.46
CA ALA A 130 -4.16 -5.33 -4.15
C ALA A 130 -4.69 -4.18 -3.28
N ILE A 131 -5.85 -3.62 -3.62
CA ILE A 131 -6.48 -2.52 -2.89
C ILE A 131 -6.86 -2.95 -1.47
N HIS A 132 -7.53 -4.10 -1.30
CA HIS A 132 -7.93 -4.58 0.02
C HIS A 132 -6.73 -4.97 0.89
N SER A 133 -5.67 -5.49 0.28
CA SER A 133 -4.42 -5.75 0.98
C SER A 133 -3.78 -4.45 1.47
N ALA A 134 -3.72 -3.42 0.61
CA ALA A 134 -3.27 -2.08 0.99
C ALA A 134 -4.14 -1.48 2.11
N HIS A 135 -5.46 -1.68 2.06
CA HIS A 135 -6.37 -1.22 3.11
C HIS A 135 -6.07 -1.89 4.45
N THR A 136 -5.83 -3.20 4.46
CA THR A 136 -5.51 -3.94 5.68
C THR A 136 -4.23 -3.41 6.33
N VAL A 137 -3.18 -3.20 5.53
CA VAL A 137 -1.93 -2.59 6.00
C VAL A 137 -2.17 -1.18 6.53
N SER A 138 -2.91 -0.36 5.76
CA SER A 138 -3.19 1.03 6.10
C SER A 138 -3.97 1.15 7.41
N ALA A 139 -4.99 0.30 7.60
CA ALA A 139 -5.81 0.29 8.81
C ALA A 139 -4.95 0.05 10.06
N TYR A 140 -4.01 -0.90 9.99
CA TYR A 140 -3.11 -1.19 11.09
C TYR A 140 -2.12 -0.05 11.37
N ILE A 141 -1.57 0.58 10.32
CA ILE A 141 -0.70 1.77 10.50
C ILE A 141 -1.46 2.91 11.20
N LEU A 142 -2.69 3.20 10.75
CA LEU A 142 -3.51 4.26 11.32
C LEU A 142 -3.97 3.97 12.74
N GLU A 143 -4.09 2.70 13.12
CA GLU A 143 -4.37 2.30 14.50
C GLU A 143 -3.24 2.68 15.47
N LEU A 144 -2.00 2.79 14.96
CA LEU A 144 -0.78 3.05 15.73
C LEU A 144 -0.37 4.53 15.73
N MET A 145 -1.20 5.41 15.14
CA MET A 145 -1.00 6.87 15.10
C MET A 145 -1.03 7.53 16.48
#